data_AF-A0A0F6A9E3-F1
#
_entry.id   AF-A0A0F6A9E3-F1
#
_cell.length_a   1.000
_cell.length_b   1.000
_cell.length_c   1.000
_cell.angle_alpha   90.00
_cell.angle_beta   90.00
_cell.angle_gamma   90.00
#
_symmetry.space_group_name_H-M   'P 1'
#
loop_
_entity.id
_entity.type
_entity.pdbx_description
1 polymer ?
#
loop_
_entity_poly.entity_id
_entity_poly.type
_entity_poly.pdbx_seq_one_letter_code
_entity_poly.pdbx_strand_id
1 'polypeptide(L)'
;MNMKEHKLYLYACYSLAFIWIFTGLTSVFFASHVGLDILAGAHIDGPLAEFFVYGGGILDICLGVWLLTQRYTKLCCKLQCGVIVIYSVLLTWIDASFWLHPFGPVTKNVPIVVLILWVYDAQHQQQ
;
A
#
# COMPACT_ATOMS: atom_id res chain seq x y z
N MET A 1 23.64 5.92 -11.82
CA MET A 1 23.68 6.00 -10.34
C MET A 1 25.03 5.56 -9.82
N ASN A 2 25.58 6.27 -8.83
CA ASN A 2 26.75 5.78 -8.09
C ASN A 2 26.33 4.60 -7.16
N MET A 3 27.28 3.77 -6.73
CA MET A 3 27.03 2.58 -5.89
C MET A 3 26.17 2.84 -4.64
N LYS A 4 26.32 4.00 -3.98
CA LYS A 4 25.52 4.40 -2.82
C LYS A 4 24.06 4.65 -3.20
N GLU A 5 23.83 5.36 -4.29
CA GLU A 5 22.47 5.65 -4.76
C GLU A 5 21.76 4.35 -5.15
N HIS A 6 22.45 3.45 -5.86
CA HIS A 6 21.85 2.18 -6.27
C HIS A 6 21.43 1.34 -5.05
N LYS A 7 22.25 1.30 -4.00
CA LYS A 7 21.88 0.64 -2.74
C LYS A 7 20.65 1.27 -2.09
N LEU A 8 20.57 2.61 -2.05
CA LEU A 8 19.39 3.31 -1.53
C LEU A 8 18.12 2.97 -2.32
N TYR A 9 18.22 2.87 -3.65
CA TYR A 9 17.10 2.44 -4.50
C TYR A 9 16.61 1.04 -4.14
N LEU A 10 17.53 0.08 -3.99
CA LEU A 10 17.17 -1.28 -3.57
C LEU A 10 16.52 -1.28 -2.18
N TYR A 11 17.05 -0.51 -1.23
CA TYR A 11 16.47 -0.38 0.11
C TYR A 11 15.07 0.22 0.10
N ALA A 12 14.81 1.22 -0.75
CA ALA A 12 13.47 1.77 -0.91
C ALA A 12 12.50 0.73 -1.49
N CYS A 13 12.91 -0.01 -2.53
CA CYS A 13 12.11 -1.09 -3.09
C CYS A 13 11.80 -2.18 -2.06
N TYR A 14 12.78 -2.60 -1.26
CA TYR A 14 12.57 -3.59 -0.20
C TYR A 14 11.68 -3.06 0.92
N SER A 15 11.84 -1.81 1.32
CA SER A 15 11.00 -1.18 2.35
C SER A 15 9.55 -1.08 1.91
N LEU A 16 9.31 -0.63 0.68
CA LEU A 16 7.96 -0.57 0.10
C LEU A 16 7.35 -1.96 -0.04
N ALA A 17 8.10 -2.92 -0.59
CA ALA A 17 7.63 -4.30 -0.75
C ALA A 17 7.27 -4.93 0.59
N PHE A 18 8.09 -4.71 1.63
CA PHE A 18 7.81 -5.17 2.98
C PHE A 18 6.49 -4.61 3.51
N ILE A 19 6.26 -3.29 3.39
CA ILE A 19 5.00 -2.68 3.84
C ILE A 19 3.81 -3.29 3.11
N TRP A 20 3.85 -3.39 1.79
CA TRP A 20 2.75 -3.95 0.99
C TRP A 20 2.47 -5.42 1.33
N ILE A 21 3.50 -6.26 1.41
CA ILE A 21 3.33 -7.67 1.76
C ILE A 21 2.81 -7.82 3.18
N PHE A 22 3.37 -7.08 4.14
CA PHE A 22 3.01 -7.22 5.54
C PHE A 22 1.60 -6.71 5.82
N THR A 23 1.19 -5.60 5.20
CA THR A 23 -0.20 -5.09 5.31
C THR A 23 -1.18 -6.06 4.68
N GLY A 24 -0.88 -6.60 3.49
CA GLY A 24 -1.73 -7.59 2.86
C GLY A 24 -1.85 -8.92 3.65
N LEU A 25 -0.74 -9.42 4.20
CA LEU A 25 -0.77 -10.57 5.12
C LEU A 25 -1.58 -10.27 6.38
N THR A 26 -1.49 -9.03 6.89
CA THR A 26 -2.29 -8.59 8.04
C THR A 26 -3.78 -8.66 7.72
N SER A 27 -4.19 -8.15 6.57
CA SER A 27 -5.59 -8.17 6.12
C SER A 27 -6.12 -9.58 5.86
N VAL A 28 -5.30 -10.48 5.30
CA VAL A 28 -5.73 -11.83 4.93
C VAL A 28 -5.67 -12.81 6.11
N PHE A 29 -4.62 -12.76 6.93
CA PHE A 29 -4.34 -13.82 7.91
C PHE A 29 -4.38 -13.37 9.37
N PHE A 30 -3.91 -12.17 9.71
CA PHE A 30 -3.70 -11.81 11.11
C PHE A 30 -4.84 -11.01 11.73
N ALA A 31 -5.47 -10.12 10.96
CA ALA A 31 -6.41 -9.13 11.47
C ALA A 31 -7.56 -8.86 10.48
N SER A 32 -8.02 -9.88 9.75
CA SER A 32 -9.17 -9.75 8.84
C SER A 32 -10.42 -9.19 9.53
N HIS A 33 -10.66 -9.62 10.78
CA HIS A 33 -11.77 -9.12 11.60
C HIS A 33 -11.74 -7.60 11.81
N VAL A 34 -10.56 -6.99 11.98
CA VAL A 34 -10.44 -5.53 12.15
C VAL A 34 -10.90 -4.79 10.89
N GLY A 35 -10.52 -5.29 9.72
CA GLY A 35 -10.96 -4.72 8.45
C GLY A 35 -12.47 -4.87 8.23
N LEU A 36 -13.03 -6.01 8.63
CA LEU A 36 -14.47 -6.26 8.58
C LEU A 36 -15.24 -5.36 9.54
N ASP A 37 -14.76 -5.16 10.77
CA ASP A 37 -15.39 -4.28 11.77
C ASP A 37 -15.41 -2.81 11.30
N ILE A 38 -14.33 -2.36 10.65
CA ILE A 38 -14.28 -1.01 10.05
C ILE A 38 -15.35 -0.86 8.95
N LEU A 39 -15.51 -1.87 8.09
CA LEU A 39 -16.51 -1.86 7.02
C LEU A 39 -17.95 -1.97 7.55
N ALA A 40 -18.16 -2.76 8.60
CA ALA A 40 -19.44 -2.87 9.29
C ALA A 40 -19.88 -1.52 9.89
N GLY A 41 -18.92 -0.71 10.37
CA GLY A 41 -19.17 0.67 10.80
C GLY A 41 -19.73 1.58 9.69
N ALA A 42 -19.50 1.25 8.42
CA ALA A 42 -20.07 1.91 7.26
C ALA A 42 -21.26 1.17 6.63
N HIS A 43 -21.86 0.21 7.34
CA HIS A 43 -22.95 -0.66 6.85
C HIS A 43 -22.57 -1.50 5.62
N ILE A 44 -21.28 -1.82 5.47
CA ILE A 44 -20.78 -2.74 4.44
C ILE A 44 -20.50 -4.08 5.11
N ASP A 45 -21.44 -5.03 4.95
CA ASP A 45 -21.41 -6.31 5.63
C ASP A 45 -21.45 -7.51 4.66
N GLY A 46 -21.16 -8.69 5.20
CA GLY A 46 -21.30 -9.97 4.50
C GLY A 46 -20.26 -10.18 3.39
N PRO A 47 -20.61 -10.89 2.30
CA PRO A 47 -19.65 -11.28 1.26
C PRO A 47 -18.95 -10.09 0.58
N LEU A 48 -19.58 -8.93 0.56
CA LEU A 48 -19.00 -7.72 -0.01
C LEU A 48 -17.85 -7.18 0.85
N ALA A 49 -18.00 -7.21 2.17
CA ALA A 49 -16.95 -6.79 3.11
C ALA A 49 -15.74 -7.73 3.02
N GLU A 50 -15.99 -9.04 2.98
CA GLU A 50 -14.96 -10.06 2.78
C GLU A 50 -14.21 -9.83 1.46
N PHE A 51 -14.93 -9.57 0.36
CA PHE A 51 -14.30 -9.29 -0.92
C PHE A 51 -13.36 -8.08 -0.85
N PHE A 52 -13.75 -7.00 -0.18
CA PHE A 52 -12.89 -5.82 -0.03
C PHE A 52 -11.66 -6.09 0.85
N VAL A 53 -11.83 -6.77 2.00
CA VAL A 53 -10.72 -7.05 2.93
C VAL A 53 -9.73 -8.04 2.32
N TYR A 54 -10.21 -9.18 1.84
CA TYR A 54 -9.36 -10.22 1.26
C TYR A 54 -8.82 -9.81 -0.11
N GLY A 55 -9.65 -9.19 -0.96
CA GLY A 55 -9.25 -8.70 -2.27
C GLY A 55 -8.19 -7.60 -2.15
N GLY A 56 -8.39 -6.64 -1.24
CA GLY A 56 -7.40 -5.62 -0.93
C GLY A 56 -6.10 -6.21 -0.40
N GLY A 57 -6.17 -7.13 0.57
CA GLY A 57 -4.97 -7.77 1.11
C GLY A 57 -4.18 -8.60 0.10
N ILE A 58 -4.86 -9.32 -0.80
CA ILE A 58 -4.21 -10.04 -1.90
C ILE A 58 -3.55 -9.07 -2.89
N LEU A 59 -4.25 -7.98 -3.24
CA LEU A 59 -3.71 -6.94 -4.12
C LEU A 59 -2.43 -6.33 -3.54
N ASP A 60 -2.41 -6.06 -2.24
CA ASP A 60 -1.26 -5.52 -1.52
C ASP A 60 -0.06 -6.48 -1.62
N ILE A 61 -0.26 -7.77 -1.35
CA ILE A 61 0.79 -8.80 -1.51
C ILE A 61 1.30 -8.84 -2.95
N CYS A 62 0.40 -8.83 -3.94
CA CYS A 62 0.77 -8.85 -5.35
C CYS A 62 1.63 -7.64 -5.74
N LEU A 63 1.28 -6.43 -5.27
CA LEU A 63 2.05 -5.21 -5.53
C LEU A 63 3.44 -5.27 -4.89
N GLY A 64 3.53 -5.73 -3.64
CA GLY A 64 4.80 -5.86 -2.96
C GLY A 64 5.72 -6.89 -3.62
N VAL A 65 5.20 -8.07 -3.99
CA VAL A 65 5.97 -9.09 -4.72
C VAL A 65 6.37 -8.60 -6.11
N TRP A 66 5.48 -7.91 -6.83
CA TRP A 66 5.82 -7.32 -8.13
C TRP A 66 6.97 -6.32 -8.00
N LEU A 67 6.94 -5.44 -7.00
CA LEU A 67 8.02 -4.47 -6.79
C LEU A 67 9.39 -5.15 -6.60
N LEU A 68 9.45 -6.30 -5.93
CA LEU A 68 10.68 -7.08 -5.75
C LEU A 68 11.26 -7.62 -7.07
N THR A 69 10.42 -7.88 -8.07
CA THR A 69 10.90 -8.32 -9.39
C THR A 69 11.62 -7.20 -10.17
N GLN A 70 11.43 -5.94 -9.77
CA GLN A 70 11.94 -4.74 -10.44
C GLN A 70 11.56 -4.64 -11.93
N ARG A 71 10.58 -5.43 -12.37
CA ARG A 71 10.12 -5.47 -13.74
C ARG A 71 8.96 -4.49 -13.91
N TYR A 72 9.03 -3.62 -14.91
CA TYR A 72 8.03 -2.58 -15.13
C TYR A 72 7.75 -1.72 -13.88
N THR A 73 8.78 -1.40 -13.09
CA THR A 73 8.66 -0.66 -11.82
C THR A 73 7.84 0.62 -11.95
N LYS A 74 7.97 1.36 -13.06
CA LYS A 74 7.17 2.57 -13.34
C LYS A 74 5.66 2.30 -13.35
N LEU A 75 5.21 1.16 -13.87
CA LEU A 75 3.81 0.76 -13.84
C LEU A 75 3.40 0.34 -12.43
N CYS A 76 4.23 -0.45 -11.76
CA CYS A 76 4.01 -0.86 -10.37
C CYS A 76 3.84 0.36 -9.45
N CYS A 77 4.71 1.37 -9.54
CA CYS A 77 4.62 2.62 -8.77
C CYS A 77 3.31 3.37 -9.03
N LYS A 78 2.89 3.48 -10.31
CA LYS A 78 1.61 4.13 -10.66
C LYS A 78 0.42 3.42 -10.03
N LEU A 79 0.41 2.09 -10.06
CA LEU A 79 -0.65 1.30 -9.43
C LEU A 79 -0.62 1.41 -7.91
N GLN A 80 0.56 1.37 -7.27
CA GLN A 80 0.69 1.59 -5.83
C GLN A 80 0.10 2.94 -5.41
N CYS A 81 0.44 4.03 -6.11
CA CYS A 81 -0.16 5.34 -5.85
C CYS A 81 -1.68 5.32 -6.03
N GLY A 82 -2.20 4.68 -7.09
CA GLY A 82 -3.63 4.55 -7.34
C GLY A 82 -4.36 3.83 -6.20
N VAL A 83 -3.80 2.70 -5.74
CA VAL A 83 -4.36 1.93 -4.62
C VAL A 83 -4.34 2.75 -3.33
N ILE A 84 -3.25 3.45 -3.03
CA ILE A 84 -3.16 4.33 -1.86
C ILE A 84 -4.24 5.41 -1.89
N VAL A 85 -4.47 6.05 -3.05
CA VAL A 85 -5.53 7.06 -3.20
C VAL A 85 -6.91 6.44 -2.97
N ILE A 86 -7.18 5.28 -3.58
CA ILE A 86 -8.45 4.57 -3.42
C ILE A 86 -8.69 4.23 -1.94
N TYR A 87 -7.73 3.60 -1.26
CA TYR A 87 -7.86 3.25 0.16
C TYR A 87 -8.02 4.49 1.05
N SER A 88 -7.30 5.57 0.76
CA SER A 88 -7.39 6.80 1.56
C SER A 88 -8.76 7.46 1.39
N VAL A 89 -9.31 7.51 0.18
CA VAL A 89 -10.66 8.02 -0.08
C VAL A 89 -11.72 7.14 0.58
N LEU A 90 -11.62 5.81 0.44
CA LEU A 90 -12.53 4.86 1.07
C LEU A 90 -12.52 5.00 2.59
N LEU A 91 -11.34 5.01 3.23
CA LEU A 91 -11.23 5.21 4.68
C LEU A 91 -11.76 6.57 5.12
N THR A 92 -11.53 7.63 4.34
CA THR A 92 -12.07 8.97 4.66
C THR A 92 -13.59 9.00 4.59
N TRP A 93 -14.19 8.27 3.65
CA TRP A 93 -15.64 8.13 3.54
C TRP A 93 -16.24 7.31 4.68
N ILE A 94 -15.57 6.22 5.08
CA ILE A 94 -15.99 5.35 6.18
C ILE A 94 -15.89 6.08 7.51
N ASP A 95 -14.72 6.65 7.81
CA ASP A 95 -14.47 7.44 9.01
C ASP A 95 -13.32 8.44 8.80
N ALA A 96 -13.66 9.72 8.66
CA ALA A 96 -12.67 10.79 8.51
C ALA A 96 -11.77 10.96 9.74
N SER A 97 -12.12 10.40 10.92
CA SER A 97 -11.28 10.44 12.12
C SER A 97 -9.94 9.71 11.93
N PHE A 98 -9.84 8.79 10.96
CA PHE A 98 -8.61 8.07 10.62
C PHE A 98 -7.44 8.98 10.19
N TRP A 99 -7.70 10.25 9.83
CA TRP A 99 -6.67 11.26 9.60
C TRP A 99 -5.95 11.69 10.89
N LEU A 100 -6.67 11.73 12.01
CA LEU A 100 -6.18 12.17 13.32
C LEU A 100 -5.93 11.00 14.28
N HIS A 101 -6.08 9.77 13.81
CA HIS A 101 -5.87 8.56 14.60
C HIS A 101 -4.41 8.46 15.09
N PRO A 102 -4.15 8.05 16.34
CA PRO A 102 -2.80 8.04 16.93
C PRO A 102 -1.77 7.19 16.15
N PHE A 103 -2.24 6.16 15.45
CA PHE A 103 -1.40 5.30 14.59
C PHE A 103 -1.27 5.80 13.14
N GLY A 104 -1.90 6.92 12.78
CA GLY A 104 -1.76 7.58 11.48
C GLY A 104 -1.99 6.68 10.25
N PRO A 105 -3.07 5.88 10.17
CA PRO A 105 -3.28 4.94 9.07
C PRO A 105 -3.39 5.62 7.70
N VAL A 106 -3.95 6.85 7.65
CA VAL A 106 -4.00 7.64 6.41
C VAL A 106 -2.77 8.52 6.26
N THR A 107 -2.29 9.16 7.34
CA THR A 107 -1.17 10.11 7.26
C THR A 107 0.16 9.44 6.90
N LYS A 108 0.37 8.17 7.28
CA LYS A 108 1.55 7.37 6.85
C LYS A 108 1.63 7.18 5.33
N ASN A 109 0.52 7.31 4.61
CA ASN A 109 0.50 7.16 3.16
C ASN A 109 1.23 8.32 2.46
N VAL A 110 1.30 9.50 3.07
CA VAL A 110 2.01 10.67 2.51
C VAL A 110 3.50 10.38 2.28
N PRO A 111 4.31 10.00 3.31
CA PRO A 111 5.70 9.65 3.09
C PRO A 111 5.89 8.41 2.20
N ILE A 112 4.95 7.44 2.23
CA ILE A 112 4.99 6.27 1.34
C ILE A 112 4.86 6.69 -0.12
N VAL A 113 3.91 7.59 -0.46
CA VAL A 113 3.76 8.13 -1.82
C VAL A 113 5.02 8.86 -2.27
N VAL A 114 5.63 9.67 -1.42
CA VAL A 114 6.91 10.33 -1.75
C VAL A 114 8.00 9.30 -2.06
N LEU A 115 8.10 8.23 -1.27
CA LEU A 115 9.08 7.16 -1.52
C LEU A 115 8.80 6.42 -2.84
N ILE A 116 7.52 6.16 -3.17
CA ILE A 116 7.12 5.56 -4.45
C ILE A 116 7.50 6.46 -5.63
N LEU A 117 7.23 7.77 -5.52
CA LEU A 117 7.59 8.75 -6.56
C LEU A 117 9.11 8.85 -6.73
N TRP A 118 9.86 8.76 -5.65
CA TRP A 118 11.32 8.71 -5.71
C TRP A 118 11.82 7.43 -6.42
N VAL A 119 11.26 6.27 -6.11
CA VAL A 119 11.57 5.00 -6.81
C VAL A 119 11.21 5.09 -8.30
N TYR A 120 10.08 5.74 -8.63
CA TYR A 120 9.64 5.97 -10.00
C TYR A 120 10.65 6.81 -10.79
N ASP A 121 11.13 7.91 -10.20
CA ASP A 121 12.11 8.81 -10.81
C ASP A 121 13.50 8.17 -10.92
N ALA A 122 13.97 7.50 -9.87
CA ALA A 122 15.26 6.80 -9.85
C ALA A 122 15.34 5.72 -10.93
N GLN A 123 14.23 5.04 -11.24
CA GLN A 123 14.17 4.07 -12.35
C GLN A 123 14.25 4.74 -13.73
N HIS A 124 13.80 6.00 -13.86
CA HIS A 124 13.97 6.74 -15.11
C HIS A 124 15.45 7.00 -15.43
N GLN A 125 16.31 7.15 -14.42
CA GLN A 125 17.74 7.36 -14.60
C GLN A 125 18.53 6.08 -14.92
N GLN A 126 17.89 4.90 -14.90
CA GLN A 126 18.51 3.62 -15.28
C GLN A 126 18.27 3.24 -16.75
N GLN A 127 17.35 3.92 -17.44
CA GLN A 127 17.07 3.75 -18.87
C GLN A 127 17.84 4.78 -19.69
#